data_AF-A0A6G8QG38-F1
#
_entry.id   AF-A0A6G8QG38-F1
#
_cell.length_a   1.000
_cell.length_b   1.000
_cell.length_c   1.000
_cell.angle_alpha   90.00
_cell.angle_beta   90.00
_cell.angle_gamma   90.00
#
_symmetry.space_group_name_H-M   'P 1'
#
loop_
_entity.id
_entity.type
_entity.pdbx_description
1 polymer ?
#
loop_
_entity_poly.entity_id
_entity_poly.type
_entity_poly.pdbx_seq_one_letter_code
_entity_poly.pdbx_strand_id
1 'polypeptide(L)'
;MAASTLAAPGTKYGPCAEPCPHTDCAHTRRMAAAVCPLCNGEIGYERRFYNDGDPGGFDLVHALCAEDQLDRPEPDESTAGGLR
;
A
#
# COMPACT_ATOMS: atom_id res chain seq x y z
N MET A 1 6.33 11.20 -1.91
CA MET A 1 5.47 10.56 -0.89
C MET A 1 6.35 9.93 0.18
N ALA A 2 5.99 10.06 1.47
CA ALA A 2 6.74 9.38 2.53
C ALA A 2 6.23 7.95 2.70
N ALA A 3 7.07 6.95 2.42
CA ALA A 3 6.70 5.55 2.58
C ALA A 3 6.80 5.14 4.06
N SER A 4 5.83 4.37 4.52
CA SER A 4 5.81 3.76 5.85
C SER A 4 5.97 2.23 5.76
N THR A 5 6.31 1.59 6.87
CA THR A 5 6.40 0.13 7.01
C THR A 5 5.72 -0.32 8.29
N LEU A 6 5.04 -1.49 8.26
CA LEU A 6 4.49 -2.12 9.45
C LEU A 6 5.47 -3.15 9.98
N ALA A 7 5.79 -3.11 11.27
CA ALA A 7 6.64 -4.12 11.89
C ALA A 7 5.88 -5.44 12.08
N ALA A 8 6.58 -6.57 11.92
CA ALA A 8 5.97 -7.90 12.04
C ALA A 8 5.43 -8.18 13.46
N PRO A 9 4.41 -9.05 13.60
CA PRO A 9 3.90 -9.45 14.90
C PRO A 9 4.99 -10.06 15.81
N GLY A 10 4.96 -9.72 17.09
CA GLY A 10 5.92 -10.20 18.09
C GLY A 10 7.25 -9.45 18.11
N THR A 11 7.46 -8.46 17.24
CA THR A 11 8.62 -7.57 17.30
C THR A 11 8.40 -6.42 18.28
N LYS A 12 9.48 -5.74 18.68
CA LYS A 12 9.45 -4.61 19.63
C LYS A 12 8.44 -3.51 19.26
N TYR A 13 8.22 -3.28 17.98
CA TYR A 13 7.37 -2.20 17.46
C TYR A 13 6.18 -2.72 16.64
N GLY A 14 6.02 -4.04 16.55
CA GLY A 14 4.91 -4.67 15.85
C GLY A 14 3.75 -5.00 16.79
N PRO A 15 2.63 -5.49 16.24
CA PRO A 15 1.54 -5.97 17.07
C PRO A 15 1.99 -7.17 17.90
N CYS A 16 1.29 -7.49 18.99
CA CYS A 16 1.58 -8.71 19.76
C CYS A 16 1.59 -9.94 18.84
N ALA A 17 2.41 -10.95 19.15
CA ALA A 17 2.44 -12.21 18.40
C ALA A 17 1.08 -12.93 18.46
N GLU A 18 0.47 -12.93 19.64
CA GLU A 18 -0.84 -13.54 19.89
C GLU A 18 -1.98 -12.50 19.76
N PRO A 19 -3.25 -12.93 19.58
CA PRO A 19 -4.39 -12.03 19.64
C PRO A 19 -4.43 -11.25 20.96
N CYS A 20 -4.57 -9.94 20.88
CA CYS A 20 -4.55 -9.05 22.03
C CYS A 20 -5.62 -7.94 21.89
N PRO A 21 -6.12 -7.37 22.99
CA PRO A 21 -7.15 -6.35 22.97
C PRO A 21 -6.62 -4.93 22.70
N HIS A 22 -5.32 -4.76 22.42
CA HIS A 22 -4.72 -3.44 22.22
C HIS A 22 -5.20 -2.81 20.90
N THR A 23 -5.68 -1.57 20.97
CA THR A 23 -6.17 -0.81 19.82
C THR A 23 -5.10 -0.66 18.73
N ASP A 24 -3.86 -0.34 19.11
CA ASP A 24 -2.77 -0.13 18.15
C ASP A 24 -2.40 -1.43 17.42
N CYS A 25 -2.45 -2.56 18.13
CA CYS A 25 -2.23 -3.87 17.53
C CYS A 25 -3.34 -4.21 16.53
N ALA A 26 -4.60 -3.95 16.90
CA ALA A 26 -5.74 -4.15 16.02
C ALA A 26 -5.68 -3.24 14.78
N HIS A 27 -5.30 -1.97 14.97
CA HIS A 27 -5.15 -1.01 13.88
C HIS A 27 -4.04 -1.44 12.90
N THR A 28 -2.86 -1.78 13.43
CA THR A 28 -1.73 -2.25 12.62
C THR A 28 -2.08 -3.52 11.84
N ARG A 29 -2.78 -4.46 12.47
CA ARG A 29 -3.26 -5.68 11.80
C ARG A 29 -4.26 -5.39 10.69
N ARG A 30 -5.19 -4.44 10.89
CA ARG A 30 -6.13 -4.01 9.83
C ARG A 30 -5.40 -3.37 8.66
N MET A 31 -4.40 -2.53 8.93
CA MET A 31 -3.57 -1.94 7.87
C MET A 31 -2.80 -3.02 7.10
N ALA A 32 -2.20 -4.00 7.79
CA ALA A 32 -1.50 -5.10 7.15
C ALA A 32 -2.43 -5.96 6.27
N ALA A 33 -3.68 -6.13 6.70
CA ALA A 33 -4.71 -6.86 5.95
C ALA A 33 -5.39 -6.02 4.85
N ALA A 34 -5.08 -4.71 4.73
CA ALA A 34 -5.59 -3.90 3.64
C ALA A 34 -5.07 -4.44 2.31
N VAL A 35 -5.87 -4.30 1.25
CA VAL A 35 -5.53 -4.79 -0.08
C VAL A 35 -5.05 -3.63 -0.93
N CYS A 36 -3.89 -3.80 -1.56
CA CYS A 36 -3.36 -2.84 -2.51
C CYS A 36 -4.24 -2.83 -3.77
N PRO A 37 -4.80 -1.68 -4.18
CA PRO A 37 -5.71 -1.59 -5.33
C PRO A 37 -5.03 -1.84 -6.68
N LEU A 38 -3.69 -1.74 -6.74
CA LEU A 38 -2.93 -1.90 -7.98
C LEU A 38 -2.60 -3.36 -8.29
N CYS A 39 -2.27 -4.16 -7.27
CA CYS A 39 -1.85 -5.55 -7.45
C CYS A 39 -2.80 -6.58 -6.82
N ASN A 40 -3.85 -6.12 -6.12
CA ASN A 40 -4.80 -6.93 -5.35
C ASN A 40 -4.15 -7.84 -4.29
N GLY A 41 -2.92 -7.53 -3.88
CA GLY A 41 -2.22 -8.21 -2.79
C GLY A 41 -2.38 -7.45 -1.47
N GLU A 42 -2.36 -8.18 -0.36
CA GLU A 42 -2.33 -7.56 0.98
C GLU A 42 -1.08 -6.69 1.17
N ILE A 43 -1.22 -5.58 1.90
CA ILE A 43 -0.10 -4.72 2.28
C ILE A 43 0.97 -5.51 3.04
N GLY A 44 0.52 -6.30 4.01
CA GLY A 44 1.36 -7.18 4.82
C GLY A 44 2.25 -6.43 5.81
N TYR A 45 3.21 -7.18 6.38
CA TYR A 45 4.23 -6.67 7.28
C TYR A 45 5.57 -6.54 6.56
N GLU A 46 6.44 -5.69 7.09
CA GLU A 46 7.82 -5.48 6.64
C GLU A 46 7.94 -5.05 5.17
N ARG A 47 6.86 -4.50 4.61
CA ARG A 47 6.78 -3.96 3.26
C ARG A 47 6.50 -2.46 3.31
N ARG A 48 7.09 -1.74 2.35
CA ARG A 48 6.89 -0.29 2.19
C ARG A 48 5.54 -0.04 1.51
N PHE A 49 4.77 0.88 2.07
CA PHE A 49 3.51 1.32 1.50
C PHE A 49 3.37 2.84 1.63
N TYR A 50 2.56 3.42 0.75
CA TYR A 50 2.08 4.79 0.86
C TYR A 50 0.67 4.78 1.45
N ASN A 51 0.39 5.79 2.26
CA ASN A 51 -0.96 6.12 2.67
C ASN A 51 -1.38 7.32 1.82
N ASP A 52 -2.33 7.11 0.89
CA ASP A 52 -2.78 8.17 -0.01
C ASP A 52 -3.65 9.22 0.71
N GLY A 53 -3.96 8.98 2.00
CA GLY A 53 -4.34 10.05 2.92
C GLY A 53 -5.78 10.53 2.79
N ASP A 54 -6.68 9.72 2.23
CA ASP A 54 -8.10 10.06 2.32
C ASP A 54 -8.53 10.07 3.80
N PRO A 55 -9.11 11.19 4.31
CA PRO A 55 -9.46 11.34 5.72
C PRO A 55 -10.58 10.39 6.20
N GLY A 56 -11.11 9.51 5.34
CA GLY A 56 -12.00 8.40 5.71
C GLY A 56 -11.63 7.04 5.11
N GLY A 57 -10.58 6.95 4.29
CA GLY A 57 -10.21 5.75 3.52
C GLY A 57 -8.79 5.29 3.78
N PHE A 58 -8.62 4.03 4.20
CA PHE A 58 -7.31 3.38 4.30
C PHE A 58 -6.83 2.91 2.92
N ASP A 59 -6.79 3.80 1.94
CA ASP A 59 -6.25 3.46 0.62
C ASP A 59 -4.72 3.37 0.73
N LEU A 60 -4.29 2.20 1.18
CA LEU A 60 -2.90 1.81 1.31
C LEU A 60 -2.47 1.17 0.00
N VAL A 61 -1.33 1.62 -0.52
CA VAL A 61 -0.77 1.14 -1.77
C VAL A 61 0.67 0.72 -1.52
N HIS A 62 1.10 -0.44 -2.05
CA HIS A 62 2.51 -0.80 -1.98
C HIS A 62 3.36 0.27 -2.66
N ALA A 63 4.48 0.66 -2.03
CA ALA A 63 5.35 1.68 -2.59
C ALA A 63 5.84 1.30 -4.00
N LEU A 64 6.24 0.03 -4.17
CA LEU A 64 6.66 -0.52 -5.46
C LEU A 64 5.57 -0.42 -6.52
N CYS A 65 4.30 -0.69 -6.17
CA CYS A 65 3.21 -0.61 -7.14
C CYS A 65 2.92 0.84 -7.54
N ALA A 66 2.97 1.77 -6.60
CA ALA A 66 2.79 3.18 -6.90
C ALA A 66 3.95 3.75 -7.73
N GLU A 67 5.19 3.37 -7.41
CA GLU A 67 6.39 3.76 -8.16
C GLU A 67 6.35 3.22 -9.60
N ASP A 68 5.94 1.96 -9.81
CA ASP A 68 5.79 1.35 -11.14
C ASP A 68 4.78 2.10 -12.04
N GLN A 69 3.68 2.61 -11.47
CA GLN A 69 2.72 3.42 -12.23
C GLN A 69 3.30 4.77 -12.66
N LEU A 70 4.23 5.35 -11.90
CA LEU A 70 4.86 6.64 -12.23
C LEU A 70 5.94 6.50 -13.32
N ASP A 71 6.62 5.36 -13.38
CA ASP A 71 7.62 5.04 -14.40
C ASP A 71 7.00 4.53 -15.72
N ARG A 72 5.71 4.19 -15.73
CA ARG A 72 5.04 3.79 -16.97
C ARG A 72 4.89 5.01 -17.88
N PRO A 73 5.50 5.02 -19.08
CA PRO A 73 5.32 6.13 -20.01
C PRO A 73 3.84 6.26 -20.36
N GLU A 74 3.33 7.50 -20.34
CA GLU A 74 1.97 7.78 -20.80
C GLU A 74 1.79 7.19 -22.21
N PRO A 75 0.66 6.52 -22.50
CA PRO A 75 0.42 6.00 -23.82
C PRO A 75 0.46 7.18 -24.80
N ASP A 76 1.47 7.19 -25.67
CA ASP A 76 1.62 8.19 -26.72
C ASP A 76 0.34 8.22 -27.58
N GLU A 77 -0.46 9.28 -27.42
CA GLU A 77 -1.65 9.58 -28.24
C GLU A 77 -1.29 9.94 -29.71
N SER A 78 -0.07 9.65 -30.19
CA SER A 78 0.37 10.08 -31.53
C SER A 78 0.07 9.08 -32.67
N THR A 79 -0.69 8.01 -32.43
CA THR A 79 -1.09 7.05 -33.50
C THR A 79 -2.59 7.05 -33.81
N ALA A 80 -3.23 8.22 -33.84
CA ALA A 80 -4.59 8.41 -34.35
C ALA A 80 -4.64 9.48 -35.46
N GLY A 81 -3.78 9.34 -36.48
CA GLY A 81 -3.67 10.37 -37.52
C GLY A 81 -3.02 9.89 -38.82
N GLY A 82 -3.35 8.69 -39.30
CA GLY A 82 -2.82 8.20 -40.56
C GLY A 82 -3.82 7.35 -41.32
N LEU A 83 -4.65 7.99 -42.15
CA LEU A 83 -5.24 7.47 -43.39
C LEU A 83 -6.09 8.59 -44.01
N ARG A 84 -5.43 9.40 -44.85
CA ARG A 84 -6.06 10.20 -45.91
C ARG A 84 -5.44 9.79 -47.23
#